data_AF-A0A257VZK5-F1
#
_entry.id   AF-A0A257VZK5-F1
#
_cell.length_a   1.000
_cell.length_b   1.000
_cell.length_c   1.000
_cell.angle_alpha   90.00
_cell.angle_beta   90.00
_cell.angle_gamma   90.00
#
_symmetry.space_group_name_H-M   'P 1'
#
loop_
_entity.id
_entity.type
_entity.pdbx_description
1 polymer ?
#
loop_
_entity_poly.entity_id
_entity_poly.type
_entity_poly.pdbx_seq_one_letter_code
_entity_poly.pdbx_strand_id
1 'polypeptide(L)'
;NLKQIGLAMHNYHDSANMFPVTYGFSSLSGGGVDYSENGRGHSWFQFILPHIDQAPLYNKIDFNVGYASGTNNTVAKTRMNAFICPTDPGNPGLLAGRANISNVEYAVQNYKAVAGSNWAWGVFQPVTSTMGRNRNSTNGLDAGNGLMCRGASGTGPQHSTNIGQVRDGTSNTFAVGEALPARCTHTSWYHFNHVTATCAVPLNYYQKDQTIAPTDWPNNYSFASTHVGGGHFLMADGAVKFISENIDLTMYRNLATISGDEVATIE
;
A
#
# COMPACT_ATOMS: atom_id res chain seq x y z
N ASN A 1 12.59 -8.30 -5.92
CA ASN A 1 11.50 -8.12 -4.94
C ASN A 1 10.15 -7.85 -5.59
N LEU A 2 9.92 -6.75 -6.29
CA LEU A 2 8.61 -6.49 -6.94
C LEU A 2 8.12 -7.63 -7.85
N LYS A 3 9.01 -8.28 -8.61
CA LYS A 3 8.65 -9.48 -9.40
C LYS A 3 8.14 -10.66 -8.56
N GLN A 4 8.79 -10.92 -7.41
CA GLN A 4 8.36 -11.97 -6.49
C GLN A 4 7.02 -11.60 -5.84
N ILE A 5 6.83 -10.32 -5.46
CA ILE A 5 5.56 -9.81 -4.94
C ILE A 5 4.44 -9.97 -5.98
N GLY A 6 4.70 -9.61 -7.23
CA GLY A 6 3.73 -9.78 -8.31
C GLY A 6 3.31 -11.23 -8.51
N LEU A 7 4.28 -12.14 -8.61
CA LEU A 7 3.99 -13.57 -8.70
C LEU A 7 3.15 -14.07 -7.50
N ALA A 8 3.50 -13.63 -6.29
CA ALA A 8 2.77 -13.99 -5.08
C ALA A 8 1.33 -13.46 -5.07
N MET A 9 1.11 -12.23 -5.57
CA MET A 9 -0.22 -11.65 -5.73
C MET A 9 -1.07 -12.41 -6.76
N HIS A 10 -0.47 -12.84 -7.87
CA HIS A 10 -1.17 -13.66 -8.88
C HIS A 10 -1.48 -15.06 -8.35
N ASN A 11 -0.55 -15.72 -7.65
CA ASN A 11 -0.82 -17.01 -7.00
C ASN A 11 -1.94 -16.91 -5.95
N TYR A 12 -2.00 -15.81 -5.20
CA TYR A 12 -3.13 -15.54 -4.32
C TYR A 12 -4.43 -15.37 -5.13
N HIS A 13 -4.40 -14.57 -6.20
CA HIS A 13 -5.55 -14.35 -7.09
C HIS A 13 -6.09 -15.65 -7.68
N ASP A 14 -5.23 -16.56 -8.15
CA ASP A 14 -5.64 -17.86 -8.72
C ASP A 14 -6.46 -18.70 -7.72
N SER A 15 -6.14 -18.61 -6.43
CA SER A 15 -6.82 -19.37 -5.37
C SER A 15 -8.04 -18.64 -4.76
N ALA A 16 -8.00 -17.32 -4.69
CA ALA A 16 -9.01 -16.49 -4.01
C ALA A 16 -9.96 -15.76 -4.98
N ASN A 17 -9.71 -15.84 -6.29
CA ASN A 17 -10.37 -15.09 -7.37
C ASN A 17 -10.39 -13.56 -7.16
N MET A 18 -9.44 -13.03 -6.39
CA MET A 18 -9.26 -11.61 -6.12
C MET A 18 -7.81 -11.34 -5.71
N PHE A 19 -7.31 -10.13 -5.99
CA PHE A 19 -6.05 -9.66 -5.43
C PHE A 19 -6.16 -9.56 -3.90
N PRO A 20 -5.03 -9.66 -3.16
CA PRO A 20 -5.05 -9.56 -1.72
C PRO A 20 -5.60 -8.21 -1.27
N VAL A 21 -6.14 -8.19 -0.06
CA VAL A 21 -6.85 -7.04 0.49
C VAL A 21 -6.17 -6.58 1.77
N THR A 22 -6.25 -5.28 2.02
CA THR A 22 -5.98 -4.71 3.33
C THR A 22 -7.30 -4.21 3.91
N TYR A 23 -7.47 -4.29 5.23
CA TYR A 23 -8.69 -3.84 5.90
C TYR A 23 -8.49 -3.65 7.41
N GLY A 24 -8.94 -2.52 7.95
CA GLY A 24 -9.04 -2.28 9.39
C GLY A 24 -10.42 -2.65 9.93
N PHE A 25 -10.48 -3.35 11.07
CA PHE A 25 -11.75 -3.70 11.72
C PHE A 25 -12.06 -2.77 12.89
N SER A 26 -13.33 -2.78 13.29
CA SER A 26 -13.82 -2.06 14.46
C SER A 26 -13.21 -2.66 15.72
N SER A 27 -13.06 -1.85 16.76
CA SER A 27 -12.71 -2.38 18.08
C SER A 27 -13.72 -3.46 18.48
N LEU A 28 -13.26 -4.49 19.21
CA LEU A 28 -14.12 -5.58 19.69
C LEU A 28 -15.27 -5.08 20.60
N SER A 29 -15.16 -3.85 21.10
CA SER A 29 -16.17 -3.14 21.90
C SER A 29 -17.23 -2.39 21.08
N GLY A 30 -17.31 -2.58 19.75
CA GLY A 30 -18.31 -1.93 18.90
C GLY A 30 -18.05 -0.44 18.63
N GLY A 31 -16.81 0.02 18.87
CA GLY A 31 -16.35 1.36 18.50
C GLY A 31 -15.94 1.44 17.02
N GLY A 32 -15.49 2.62 16.58
CA GLY A 32 -14.92 2.82 15.24
C GLY A 32 -13.66 1.98 14.99
N VAL A 33 -13.03 2.16 13.82
CA VAL A 33 -11.77 1.50 13.48
C VAL A 33 -10.73 1.80 14.57
N ASP A 34 -10.11 0.75 15.11
CA ASP A 34 -8.98 0.91 16.00
C ASP A 34 -7.69 0.90 15.18
N TYR A 35 -7.06 2.07 15.07
CA TYR A 35 -5.79 2.23 14.37
C TYR A 35 -4.58 1.86 15.24
N SER A 36 -4.75 1.63 16.54
CA SER A 36 -3.62 1.27 17.41
C SER A 36 -3.06 -0.11 17.09
N GLU A 37 -1.90 -0.43 17.62
CA GLU A 37 -1.30 -1.77 17.53
C GLU A 37 -2.14 -2.89 18.16
N ASN A 38 -3.12 -2.54 18.99
CA ASN A 38 -4.08 -3.48 19.58
C ASN A 38 -5.31 -3.69 18.70
N GLY A 39 -5.54 -2.80 17.73
CA GLY A 39 -6.63 -2.88 16.79
C GLY A 39 -6.50 -4.06 15.83
N ARG A 40 -7.61 -4.76 15.58
CA ARG A 40 -7.64 -5.84 14.59
C ARG A 40 -7.62 -5.23 13.19
N GLY A 41 -6.64 -5.64 12.39
CA GLY A 41 -6.49 -5.20 11.01
C GLY A 41 -5.62 -6.19 10.24
N HIS A 42 -5.83 -6.25 8.93
CA HIS A 42 -5.08 -7.14 8.05
C HIS A 42 -4.48 -6.33 6.92
N SER A 43 -3.21 -6.56 6.66
CA SER A 43 -2.45 -6.07 5.53
C SER A 43 -2.46 -7.10 4.40
N TRP A 44 -2.44 -6.61 3.16
CA TRP A 44 -2.32 -7.44 1.97
C TRP A 44 -1.03 -8.29 1.97
N PHE A 45 0.02 -7.84 2.66
CA PHE A 45 1.26 -8.60 2.82
C PHE A 45 1.07 -9.92 3.55
N GLN A 46 0.17 -9.97 4.54
CA GLN A 46 -0.08 -11.19 5.31
C GLN A 46 -0.62 -12.30 4.40
N PHE A 47 -1.48 -11.96 3.45
CA PHE A 47 -2.09 -12.92 2.53
C PHE A 47 -1.14 -13.46 1.47
N ILE A 48 -0.06 -12.75 1.14
CA ILE A 48 0.93 -13.23 0.17
C ILE A 48 2.06 -14.06 0.81
N LEU A 49 2.15 -14.14 2.14
CA LEU A 49 3.21 -14.88 2.85
C LEU A 49 3.36 -16.34 2.38
N PRO A 50 2.28 -17.14 2.22
CA PRO A 50 2.42 -18.52 1.74
C PRO A 50 2.99 -18.61 0.32
N HIS A 51 2.83 -17.55 -0.48
CA HIS A 51 3.26 -17.49 -1.87
C HIS A 51 4.68 -16.89 -2.06
N ILE A 52 5.39 -16.62 -0.95
CA ILE A 52 6.79 -16.18 -0.91
C ILE A 52 7.64 -17.04 0.05
N ASP A 53 7.28 -18.31 0.20
CA ASP A 53 7.96 -19.27 1.09
C ASP A 53 7.92 -18.88 2.58
N GLN A 54 6.88 -18.14 3.01
CA GLN A 54 6.66 -17.74 4.41
C GLN A 54 5.40 -18.37 5.02
N ALA A 55 5.00 -19.56 4.54
CA ALA A 55 3.87 -20.31 5.13
C ALA A 55 4.03 -20.59 6.65
N PRO A 56 5.23 -20.91 7.20
CA PRO A 56 5.39 -21.07 8.65
C PRO A 56 5.14 -19.78 9.45
N LEU A 57 5.38 -18.62 8.84
CA LEU A 57 5.09 -17.32 9.46
C LEU A 57 3.59 -17.01 9.40
N TYR A 58 2.96 -17.29 8.26
CA TYR A 58 1.52 -17.16 8.06
C TYR A 58 0.72 -17.95 9.10
N ASN A 59 1.09 -19.22 9.33
CA ASN A 59 0.40 -20.10 10.26
C ASN A 59 0.48 -19.67 11.74
N LYS A 60 1.33 -18.69 12.07
CA LYS A 60 1.43 -18.10 13.41
C LYS A 60 0.54 -16.88 13.61
N ILE A 61 -0.08 -16.38 12.55
CA ILE A 61 -0.94 -15.19 12.61
C ILE A 61 -2.28 -15.58 13.21
N ASP A 62 -2.65 -14.92 14.30
CA ASP A 62 -4.02 -14.92 14.80
C ASP A 62 -4.77 -13.71 14.22
N PHE A 63 -5.62 -13.95 13.24
CA PHE A 63 -6.41 -12.91 12.58
C PHE A 63 -7.50 -12.30 13.49
N ASN A 64 -7.70 -12.78 14.72
CA ASN A 64 -8.71 -12.24 15.63
C ASN A 64 -8.21 -11.12 16.56
N VAL A 65 -6.89 -10.90 16.62
CA VAL A 65 -6.28 -9.94 17.55
C VAL A 65 -5.36 -8.94 16.83
N GLY A 66 -5.14 -7.78 17.44
CA GLY A 66 -4.18 -6.80 16.95
C GLY A 66 -2.74 -7.30 17.02
N TYR A 67 -1.84 -6.64 16.28
CA TYR A 67 -0.50 -7.17 16.11
C TYR A 67 0.44 -6.95 17.29
N ALA A 68 0.03 -6.19 18.31
CA ALA A 68 0.73 -6.16 19.59
C ALA A 68 0.46 -7.39 20.47
N SER A 69 -0.52 -8.22 20.14
CA SER A 69 -0.99 -9.33 20.98
C SER A 69 -0.39 -10.69 20.58
N GLY A 70 -0.09 -11.52 21.59
CA GLY A 70 0.27 -12.92 21.39
C GLY A 70 1.39 -13.15 20.37
N THR A 71 1.21 -14.15 19.51
CA THR A 71 2.16 -14.50 18.45
C THR A 71 2.31 -13.41 17.39
N ASN A 72 1.29 -12.57 17.19
CA ASN A 72 1.32 -11.51 16.19
C ASN A 72 2.43 -10.49 16.49
N ASN A 73 2.76 -10.23 17.76
CA ASN A 73 3.85 -9.32 18.12
C ASN A 73 5.19 -9.78 17.55
N THR A 74 5.49 -11.06 17.69
CA THR A 74 6.70 -11.66 17.15
C THR A 74 6.67 -11.69 15.63
N VAL A 75 5.52 -12.03 15.03
CA VAL A 75 5.37 -12.06 13.58
C VAL A 75 5.61 -10.65 12.99
N ALA A 76 4.96 -9.61 13.51
CA ALA A 76 5.07 -8.24 13.02
C ALA A 76 6.50 -7.64 13.13
N LYS A 77 7.37 -8.21 13.96
CA LYS A 77 8.78 -7.84 14.08
C LYS A 77 9.70 -8.60 13.11
N THR A 78 9.16 -9.56 12.36
CA THR A 78 9.96 -10.36 11.41
C THR A 78 10.29 -9.52 10.19
N ARG A 79 11.58 -9.20 10.03
CA ARG A 79 12.12 -8.54 8.83
C ARG A 79 12.11 -9.52 7.66
N MET A 80 11.45 -9.14 6.57
CA MET A 80 11.39 -9.95 5.35
C MET A 80 12.19 -9.30 4.22
N ASN A 81 13.22 -9.99 3.74
CA ASN A 81 14.06 -9.51 2.63
C ASN A 81 13.24 -9.20 1.37
N ALA A 82 12.18 -9.97 1.11
CA ALA A 82 11.29 -9.74 -0.04
C ALA A 82 10.57 -8.38 0.03
N PHE A 83 10.42 -7.79 1.23
CA PHE A 83 9.71 -6.53 1.45
C PHE A 83 10.62 -5.32 1.60
N ILE A 84 11.94 -5.52 1.62
CA ILE A 84 12.94 -4.46 1.77
C ILE A 84 13.60 -4.20 0.41
N CYS A 85 13.72 -2.96 -0.01
CA CYS A 85 14.41 -2.63 -1.25
C CYS A 85 15.93 -2.73 -1.05
N PRO A 86 16.68 -3.51 -1.86
CA PRO A 86 18.13 -3.63 -1.71
C PRO A 86 18.88 -2.31 -1.93
N THR A 87 18.27 -1.35 -2.62
CA THR A 87 18.84 -0.03 -2.96
C THR A 87 18.39 1.08 -2.02
N ASP A 88 17.70 0.76 -0.92
CA ASP A 88 17.45 1.69 0.18
C ASP A 88 18.44 1.42 1.32
N PRO A 89 19.70 1.90 1.22
CA PRO A 89 20.79 1.55 2.14
C PRO A 89 20.54 2.00 3.57
N GLY A 90 19.56 2.90 3.80
CA GLY A 90 19.22 3.44 5.11
C GLY A 90 18.14 2.65 5.86
N ASN A 91 17.60 1.56 5.30
CA ASN A 91 16.50 0.83 5.93
C ASN A 91 16.99 -0.36 6.77
N PRO A 92 17.04 -0.23 8.12
CA PRO A 92 17.40 -1.35 9.01
C PRO A 92 16.37 -2.49 8.98
N GLY A 93 15.18 -2.25 8.41
CA GLY A 93 14.09 -3.21 8.31
C GLY A 93 13.24 -3.33 9.57
N LEU A 94 13.68 -2.77 10.71
CA LEU A 94 12.87 -2.52 11.90
C LEU A 94 12.99 -1.06 12.29
N LEU A 95 11.87 -0.38 12.54
CA LEU A 95 11.85 1.03 12.94
C LEU A 95 10.82 1.28 14.04
N ALA A 96 11.18 2.13 14.99
CA ALA A 96 10.24 2.72 15.96
C ALA A 96 9.61 4.02 15.42
N GLY A 97 8.77 4.67 16.24
CA GLY A 97 8.14 5.96 15.89
C GLY A 97 7.29 5.92 14.61
N ARG A 98 6.65 4.78 14.33
CA ARG A 98 5.70 4.64 13.22
C ARG A 98 4.35 5.23 13.62
N ALA A 99 3.59 5.74 12.65
CA ALA A 99 2.28 6.30 12.92
C ALA A 99 1.36 5.25 13.56
N ASN A 100 0.46 5.66 14.47
CA ASN A 100 -0.50 4.78 15.14
C ASN A 100 0.07 3.64 16.02
N ILE A 101 1.40 3.53 16.12
CA ILE A 101 2.06 2.53 16.96
C ILE A 101 2.73 3.26 18.13
N SER A 102 2.71 2.68 19.33
CA SER A 102 3.66 3.08 20.39
C SER A 102 5.11 3.06 19.88
N ASN A 103 6.03 3.70 20.60
CA ASN A 103 7.44 3.80 20.21
C ASN A 103 8.21 2.47 20.36
N VAL A 104 7.77 1.46 19.60
CA VAL A 104 8.23 0.07 19.56
C VAL A 104 8.69 -0.23 18.14
N GLU A 105 9.80 -0.95 18.02
CA GLU A 105 10.29 -1.38 16.73
C GLU A 105 9.43 -2.51 16.14
N TYR A 106 8.93 -2.28 14.94
CA TYR A 106 8.28 -3.30 14.10
C TYR A 106 8.92 -3.33 12.72
N ALA A 107 8.75 -4.45 12.02
CA ALA A 107 9.33 -4.61 10.71
C ALA A 107 8.61 -3.74 9.66
N VAL A 108 9.40 -3.00 8.89
CA VAL A 108 8.92 -2.08 7.85
C VAL A 108 9.07 -2.69 6.45
N GLN A 109 8.50 -2.01 5.47
CA GLN A 109 8.54 -2.40 4.06
C GLN A 109 8.81 -1.21 3.15
N ASN A 110 9.41 -1.49 1.98
CA ASN A 110 9.65 -0.52 0.92
C ASN A 110 8.63 -0.58 -0.22
N TYR A 111 7.54 -1.34 -0.06
CA TYR A 111 6.55 -1.53 -1.12
C TYR A 111 5.15 -1.25 -0.58
N LYS A 112 4.36 -0.49 -1.33
CA LYS A 112 2.98 -0.14 -0.98
C LYS A 112 2.06 -0.40 -2.15
N ALA A 113 0.88 -0.88 -1.85
CA ALA A 113 -0.20 -1.04 -2.81
C ALA A 113 -0.69 0.32 -3.32
N VAL A 114 -1.09 0.37 -4.59
CA VAL A 114 -1.61 1.57 -5.23
C VAL A 114 -3.10 1.68 -4.97
N ALA A 115 -3.47 2.65 -4.12
CA ALA A 115 -4.85 2.98 -3.80
C ALA A 115 -5.55 3.80 -4.89
N GLY A 116 -4.79 4.29 -5.86
CA GLY A 116 -5.26 5.09 -6.98
C GLY A 116 -4.89 6.56 -6.85
N SER A 117 -5.66 7.43 -7.50
CA SER A 117 -5.37 8.85 -7.66
C SER A 117 -6.39 9.78 -6.99
N ASN A 118 -7.55 9.28 -6.58
CA ASN A 118 -8.51 10.11 -5.86
C ASN A 118 -8.03 10.43 -4.45
N TRP A 119 -8.08 11.69 -4.02
CA TRP A 119 -7.40 12.12 -2.79
C TRP A 119 -7.95 13.43 -2.22
N ALA A 120 -8.04 13.53 -0.89
CA ALA A 120 -8.60 14.69 -0.18
C ALA A 120 -7.61 15.44 0.72
N TRP A 121 -6.39 14.91 0.91
CA TRP A 121 -5.50 15.34 2.00
C TRP A 121 -4.24 16.06 1.52
N GLY A 122 -3.90 17.14 2.21
CA GLY A 122 -2.69 17.93 1.93
C GLY A 122 -2.88 18.96 0.81
N VAL A 123 -1.80 19.29 0.11
CA VAL A 123 -1.77 20.36 -0.91
C VAL A 123 -2.24 19.90 -2.29
N PHE A 124 -2.41 18.59 -2.47
CA PHE A 124 -3.05 18.03 -3.65
C PHE A 124 -4.56 18.12 -3.41
N GLN A 125 -5.11 19.27 -3.83
CA GLN A 125 -6.54 19.62 -3.85
C GLN A 125 -7.41 18.44 -4.28
N PRO A 126 -8.69 18.37 -3.86
CA PRO A 126 -9.49 17.16 -4.00
C PRO A 126 -9.42 16.59 -5.42
N VAL A 127 -8.65 15.52 -5.57
CA VAL A 127 -8.57 14.77 -6.81
C VAL A 127 -9.76 13.84 -6.77
N THR A 128 -10.68 14.01 -7.71
CA THR A 128 -11.86 13.15 -7.86
C THR A 128 -11.74 12.38 -9.16
N SER A 129 -12.08 11.09 -9.10
CA SER A 129 -12.36 10.32 -10.31
C SER A 129 -13.79 10.60 -10.75
N THR A 130 -13.99 11.08 -11.96
CA THR A 130 -15.34 11.30 -12.50
C THR A 130 -15.94 10.03 -13.12
N MET A 131 -15.19 8.93 -13.15
CA MET A 131 -15.59 7.63 -13.71
C MET A 131 -15.07 6.48 -12.83
N GLY A 132 -15.44 5.24 -13.17
CA GLY A 132 -14.88 4.04 -12.57
C GLY A 132 -15.20 3.76 -11.11
N ARG A 133 -14.35 2.92 -10.51
CA ARG A 133 -14.36 2.55 -9.09
C ARG A 133 -14.36 3.80 -8.21
N ASN A 134 -15.27 3.84 -7.23
CA ASN A 134 -15.38 4.92 -6.25
C ASN A 134 -15.48 6.33 -6.88
N ARG A 135 -16.16 6.42 -8.03
CA ARG A 135 -16.50 7.66 -8.72
C ARG A 135 -17.00 8.74 -7.75
N ASN A 136 -16.54 9.97 -7.95
CA ASN A 136 -16.81 11.18 -7.18
C ASN A 136 -16.36 11.14 -5.71
N SER A 137 -15.65 10.10 -5.28
CA SER A 137 -15.03 10.05 -3.95
C SER A 137 -13.68 10.76 -3.98
N THR A 138 -13.40 11.58 -2.98
CA THR A 138 -12.05 12.09 -2.68
C THR A 138 -11.34 11.23 -1.62
N ASN A 139 -12.03 10.26 -1.00
CA ASN A 139 -11.46 9.41 0.03
C ASN A 139 -10.58 8.31 -0.59
N GLY A 140 -9.36 8.66 -1.02
CA GLY A 140 -8.40 7.71 -1.57
C GLY A 140 -7.87 6.67 -0.59
N LEU A 141 -7.97 6.92 0.72
CA LEU A 141 -7.54 5.97 1.74
C LEU A 141 -8.47 4.77 1.76
N ASP A 142 -9.76 5.00 2.04
CA ASP A 142 -10.72 3.93 2.24
C ASP A 142 -11.50 3.59 0.99
N ALA A 143 -11.76 4.56 0.12
CA ALA A 143 -12.51 4.42 -1.12
C ALA A 143 -11.65 4.80 -2.33
N GLY A 144 -10.45 4.22 -2.41
CA GLY A 144 -9.50 4.43 -3.50
C GLY A 144 -9.97 3.82 -4.83
N ASN A 145 -9.64 4.46 -5.94
CA ASN A 145 -9.98 4.04 -7.31
C ASN A 145 -8.91 3.15 -7.99
N GLY A 146 -7.86 2.77 -7.26
CA GLY A 146 -6.80 1.86 -7.72
C GLY A 146 -7.03 0.38 -7.39
N LEU A 147 -5.97 -0.42 -7.55
CA LEU A 147 -6.03 -1.88 -7.40
C LEU A 147 -6.35 -2.30 -5.97
N MET A 148 -5.78 -1.61 -4.97
CA MET A 148 -5.91 -1.94 -3.55
C MET A 148 -5.85 -0.66 -2.71
N CYS A 149 -6.92 -0.35 -2.00
CA CYS A 149 -6.99 0.75 -1.02
C CYS A 149 -7.07 0.21 0.41
N ARG A 150 -6.84 1.07 1.40
CA ARG A 150 -6.71 0.70 2.82
C ARG A 150 -7.91 -0.09 3.31
N GLY A 151 -9.11 0.44 3.02
CA GLY A 151 -10.40 -0.07 3.50
C GLY A 151 -10.50 -0.10 5.04
N ALA A 152 -11.58 0.41 5.60
CA ALA A 152 -11.76 0.31 7.05
C ALA A 152 -13.25 0.18 7.43
N SER A 153 -13.51 -0.56 8.50
CA SER A 153 -14.88 -0.73 9.00
C SER A 153 -15.52 0.60 9.37
N GLY A 154 -16.73 0.84 8.90
CA GLY A 154 -17.43 2.10 9.16
C GLY A 154 -17.10 3.22 8.17
N THR A 155 -16.14 3.02 7.26
CA THR A 155 -15.91 3.93 6.12
C THR A 155 -16.46 3.39 4.80
N GLY A 156 -16.98 2.15 4.80
CA GLY A 156 -17.56 1.50 3.63
C GLY A 156 -17.35 -0.02 3.63
N PRO A 157 -17.75 -0.72 2.55
CA PRO A 157 -17.43 -2.12 2.37
C PRO A 157 -15.92 -2.32 2.17
N GLN A 158 -15.44 -3.54 2.46
CA GLN A 158 -14.11 -3.94 2.05
C GLN A 158 -14.02 -3.95 0.52
N HIS A 159 -12.86 -3.52 0.04
CA HIS A 159 -12.62 -3.15 -1.34
C HIS A 159 -11.74 -4.19 -2.03
N SER A 160 -12.34 -5.31 -2.45
CA SER A 160 -11.64 -6.34 -3.23
C SER A 160 -11.60 -6.00 -4.72
N THR A 161 -10.60 -6.53 -5.42
CA THR A 161 -10.42 -6.36 -6.86
C THR A 161 -10.08 -7.70 -7.47
N ASN A 162 -10.88 -8.18 -8.43
CA ASN A 162 -10.50 -9.27 -9.30
C ASN A 162 -9.84 -8.73 -10.59
N ILE A 163 -9.12 -9.59 -11.30
CA ILE A 163 -8.41 -9.18 -12.52
C ILE A 163 -9.35 -8.62 -13.60
N GLY A 164 -10.59 -9.14 -13.69
CA GLY A 164 -11.61 -8.66 -14.64
C GLY A 164 -12.18 -7.27 -14.32
N GLN A 165 -11.93 -6.73 -13.13
CA GLN A 165 -12.27 -5.36 -12.76
C GLN A 165 -11.23 -4.34 -13.21
N VAL A 166 -10.04 -4.78 -13.67
CA VAL A 166 -8.98 -3.91 -14.20
C VAL A 166 -9.24 -3.62 -15.67
N ARG A 167 -10.17 -2.70 -15.92
CA ARG A 167 -10.66 -2.31 -17.25
C ARG A 167 -9.74 -1.36 -18.02
N ASP A 168 -8.85 -0.64 -17.33
CA ASP A 168 -7.86 0.23 -17.97
C ASP A 168 -6.67 -0.56 -18.57
N GLY A 169 -6.70 -1.90 -18.43
CA GLY A 169 -5.69 -2.81 -18.93
C GLY A 169 -4.63 -3.15 -17.87
N THR A 170 -4.44 -4.44 -17.60
CA THR A 170 -3.55 -4.90 -16.53
C THR A 170 -2.08 -4.50 -16.72
N SER A 171 -1.63 -4.32 -17.97
CA SER A 171 -0.27 -3.86 -18.32
C SER A 171 -0.06 -2.36 -18.15
N ASN A 172 -1.14 -1.61 -17.93
CA ASN A 172 -1.20 -0.16 -17.83
C ASN A 172 -1.72 0.33 -16.47
N THR A 173 -2.02 -0.57 -15.55
CA THR A 173 -2.44 -0.21 -14.19
C THR A 173 -1.33 -0.53 -13.19
N PHE A 174 -0.91 0.46 -12.41
CA PHE A 174 -0.02 0.26 -11.28
C PHE A 174 -0.70 -0.54 -10.17
N ALA A 175 0.02 -1.53 -9.64
CA ALA A 175 -0.41 -2.39 -8.55
C ALA A 175 0.32 -2.07 -7.23
N VAL A 176 1.65 -1.97 -7.29
CA VAL A 176 2.52 -1.74 -6.14
C VAL A 176 3.66 -0.82 -6.56
N GLY A 177 3.97 0.19 -5.75
CA GLY A 177 5.10 1.08 -5.95
C GLY A 177 6.05 1.10 -4.76
N GLU A 178 7.19 1.76 -4.94
CA GLU A 178 8.21 1.90 -3.92
C GLU A 178 7.87 2.97 -2.88
N ALA A 179 8.30 2.73 -1.64
CA ALA A 179 8.22 3.65 -0.51
C ALA A 179 9.52 3.62 0.29
N LEU A 180 9.81 4.72 0.99
CA LEU A 180 11.02 4.87 1.81
C LEU A 180 10.64 5.00 3.30
N PRO A 181 10.85 3.96 4.13
CA PRO A 181 10.55 4.02 5.57
C PRO A 181 11.27 5.14 6.33
N ALA A 182 12.45 5.54 5.87
CA ALA A 182 13.18 6.69 6.41
C ALA A 182 12.44 8.03 6.21
N ARG A 183 11.50 8.10 5.25
CA ARG A 183 10.74 9.31 4.88
C ARG A 183 9.24 9.20 5.17
N CYS A 184 8.77 8.03 5.61
CA CYS A 184 7.35 7.72 5.76
C CYS A 184 7.11 7.02 7.10
N THR A 185 6.36 7.66 8.00
CA THR A 185 5.97 7.08 9.29
C THR A 185 4.91 5.98 9.17
N HIS A 186 4.15 5.97 8.07
CA HIS A 186 3.17 4.95 7.74
C HIS A 186 3.84 3.75 7.06
N THR A 187 4.77 3.11 7.77
CA THR A 187 5.49 1.91 7.30
C THR A 187 5.48 0.85 8.40
N SER A 188 4.88 -0.28 8.10
CA SER A 188 4.89 -1.55 8.83
C SER A 188 4.17 -2.53 7.91
N TRP A 189 4.80 -3.65 7.55
CA TRP A 189 4.18 -4.58 6.60
C TRP A 189 2.91 -5.21 7.17
N TYR A 190 2.80 -5.26 8.50
CA TYR A 190 1.68 -5.89 9.20
C TYR A 190 0.48 -4.94 9.36
N HIS A 191 0.72 -3.62 9.47
CA HIS A 191 -0.34 -2.67 9.81
C HIS A 191 -1.14 -2.26 8.56
N PHE A 192 -2.46 -2.50 8.58
CA PHE A 192 -3.36 -2.19 7.45
C PHE A 192 -3.30 -0.74 6.96
N ASN A 193 -3.04 0.23 7.85
CA ASN A 193 -2.95 1.66 7.52
C ASN A 193 -1.62 2.04 6.85
N HIS A 194 -0.62 1.17 6.86
CA HIS A 194 0.76 1.50 6.46
C HIS A 194 1.15 0.96 5.09
N VAL A 195 0.26 0.25 4.41
CA VAL A 195 0.62 -0.63 3.28
C VAL A 195 0.07 -0.17 1.94
N THR A 196 -0.53 1.03 1.89
CA THR A 196 -1.06 1.65 0.68
C THR A 196 -0.52 3.07 0.50
N ALA A 197 -0.43 3.52 -0.75
CA ALA A 197 -0.07 4.87 -1.16
C ALA A 197 -0.89 5.28 -2.39
N THR A 198 -0.88 6.58 -2.71
CA THR A 198 -1.62 7.19 -3.79
C THR A 198 -0.68 7.76 -4.85
N CYS A 199 -1.16 7.77 -6.09
CA CYS A 199 -0.53 8.49 -7.20
C CYS A 199 -1.11 9.91 -7.37
N ALA A 200 -1.96 10.38 -6.45
CA ALA A 200 -2.41 11.78 -6.43
C ALA A 200 -1.26 12.75 -6.21
N VAL A 201 -0.28 12.32 -5.43
CA VAL A 201 0.97 13.02 -5.12
C VAL A 201 2.05 12.56 -6.12
N PRO A 202 2.82 13.47 -6.74
CA PRO A 202 3.91 13.10 -7.64
C PRO A 202 4.89 12.11 -7.02
N LEU A 203 5.44 11.22 -7.85
CA LEU A 203 6.55 10.36 -7.47
C LEU A 203 7.72 11.22 -6.95
N ASN A 204 8.33 10.80 -5.84
CA ASN A 204 9.45 11.51 -5.22
C ASN A 204 9.14 12.96 -4.78
N TYR A 205 7.88 13.31 -4.51
CA TYR A 205 7.47 14.64 -4.02
C TYR A 205 8.04 15.01 -2.63
N TYR A 206 8.78 14.12 -1.97
CA TYR A 206 9.18 14.30 -0.59
C TYR A 206 10.17 15.45 -0.35
N GLN A 207 9.99 16.15 0.76
CA GLN A 207 10.93 17.17 1.21
C GLN A 207 12.14 16.50 1.88
N LYS A 208 13.32 16.63 1.26
CA LYS A 208 14.56 15.95 1.70
C LYS A 208 14.98 16.29 3.14
N ASP A 209 14.59 17.46 3.65
CA ASP A 209 15.03 18.00 4.95
C ASP A 209 13.91 18.08 6.00
N GLN A 210 12.72 17.53 5.70
CA GLN A 210 11.59 17.59 6.61
C GLN A 210 11.67 16.49 7.69
N THR A 211 11.40 16.87 8.94
CA THR A 211 11.16 15.93 10.03
C THR A 211 9.91 15.11 9.72
N ILE A 212 10.05 13.79 9.64
CA ILE A 212 8.92 12.90 9.37
C ILE A 212 7.89 12.99 10.51
N ALA A 213 6.61 13.09 10.16
CA ALA A 213 5.52 13.16 11.13
C ALA A 213 4.30 12.34 10.68
N PRO A 214 3.51 11.78 11.61
CA PRO A 214 2.27 11.08 11.26
C PRO A 214 1.25 11.92 10.49
N THR A 215 1.25 13.25 10.68
CA THR A 215 0.32 14.19 10.03
C THR A 215 0.78 14.66 8.64
N ASP A 216 1.95 14.22 8.18
CA ASP A 216 2.52 14.60 6.90
C ASP A 216 1.99 13.73 5.76
N TRP A 217 0.75 13.99 5.36
CA TRP A 217 0.03 13.18 4.37
C TRP A 217 0.76 13.04 3.01
N PRO A 218 1.32 14.12 2.42
CA PRO A 218 2.04 14.00 1.16
C PRO A 218 3.22 13.02 1.24
N ASN A 219 4.02 13.04 2.31
CA ASN A 219 5.15 12.11 2.44
C ASN A 219 4.71 10.70 2.87
N ASN A 220 3.66 10.59 3.70
CA ASN A 220 3.23 9.29 4.21
C ASN A 220 2.52 8.42 3.16
N TYR A 221 1.86 9.03 2.19
CA TYR A 221 1.05 8.34 1.18
C TYR A 221 1.51 8.56 -0.26
N SER A 222 2.63 9.23 -0.50
CA SER A 222 3.26 9.21 -1.83
C SER A 222 4.13 7.97 -2.02
N PHE A 223 4.43 7.69 -3.29
CA PHE A 223 5.48 6.77 -3.67
C PHE A 223 6.82 7.51 -3.71
N ALA A 224 7.88 6.82 -3.28
CA ALA A 224 9.22 7.37 -3.22
C ALA A 224 10.27 6.28 -3.42
N SER A 225 11.37 6.64 -4.07
CA SER A 225 12.46 5.73 -4.38
C SER A 225 13.82 6.42 -4.29
N THR A 226 14.86 5.65 -3.99
CA THR A 226 16.26 6.10 -4.04
C THR A 226 16.89 5.92 -5.42
N HIS A 227 16.18 5.28 -6.36
CA HIS A 227 16.66 5.11 -7.71
C HIS A 227 16.76 6.45 -8.44
N VAL A 228 17.87 6.67 -9.13
CA VAL A 228 18.14 7.94 -9.82
C VAL A 228 17.11 8.13 -10.93
N GLY A 229 16.39 9.26 -10.89
CA GLY A 229 15.45 9.69 -11.92
C GLY A 229 14.06 9.06 -11.85
N GLY A 230 13.73 8.29 -10.81
CA GLY A 230 12.42 7.62 -10.74
C GLY A 230 12.35 6.48 -9.73
N GLY A 231 11.40 5.57 -9.94
CA GLY A 231 11.18 4.42 -9.08
C GLY A 231 10.52 3.26 -9.82
N HIS A 232 10.60 2.06 -9.26
CA HIS A 232 9.98 0.89 -9.87
C HIS A 232 8.52 0.73 -9.42
N PHE A 233 7.67 0.40 -10.38
CA PHE A 233 6.29 0.01 -10.15
C PHE A 233 6.04 -1.39 -10.68
N LEU A 234 5.33 -2.19 -9.91
CA LEU A 234 4.67 -3.40 -10.35
C LEU A 234 3.36 -3.02 -11.03
N MET A 235 3.13 -3.55 -12.22
CA MET A 235 1.88 -3.46 -12.97
C MET A 235 0.93 -4.58 -12.54
N ALA A 236 -0.38 -4.41 -12.79
CA ALA A 236 -1.40 -5.39 -12.41
C ALA A 236 -1.32 -6.74 -13.17
N ASP A 237 -0.52 -6.82 -14.24
CA ASP A 237 -0.17 -8.06 -14.94
C ASP A 237 1.14 -8.73 -14.44
N GLY A 238 1.79 -8.15 -13.43
CA GLY A 238 3.06 -8.65 -12.91
C GLY A 238 4.32 -8.11 -13.62
N ALA A 239 4.18 -7.26 -14.64
CA ALA A 239 5.30 -6.53 -15.22
C ALA A 239 5.90 -5.56 -14.18
N VAL A 240 7.21 -5.32 -14.24
CA VAL A 240 7.85 -4.28 -13.42
C VAL A 240 8.41 -3.25 -14.38
N LYS A 241 8.01 -1.99 -14.21
CA LYS A 241 8.41 -0.87 -15.04
C LYS A 241 9.13 0.16 -14.18
N PHE A 242 10.16 0.77 -14.74
CA PHE A 242 10.77 1.96 -14.15
C PHE A 242 10.00 3.19 -14.60
N ILE A 243 9.56 4.01 -13.65
CA ILE A 243 8.75 5.20 -13.90
C ILE A 243 9.58 6.42 -13.56
N SER A 244 9.75 7.30 -14.54
CA SER A 244 10.45 8.57 -14.39
C SER A 244 9.76 9.44 -13.34
N GLU A 245 10.52 10.11 -12.48
CA GLU A 245 9.99 11.13 -11.56
C GLU A 245 9.50 12.38 -12.30
N ASN A 246 9.84 12.52 -13.58
CA ASN A 246 9.37 13.59 -14.47
C ASN A 246 8.16 13.17 -15.32
N ILE A 247 7.52 12.03 -15.01
CA ILE A 247 6.27 11.63 -15.66
C ILE A 247 5.22 12.74 -15.54
N ASP A 248 4.45 12.98 -16.60
CA ASP A 248 3.30 13.89 -16.53
C ASP A 248 2.35 13.42 -15.41
N LEU A 249 1.97 14.35 -14.53
CA LEU A 249 1.19 14.00 -13.34
C LEU A 249 -0.20 13.47 -13.70
N THR A 250 -0.77 13.89 -14.83
CA THR A 250 -2.04 13.34 -15.33
C THR A 250 -1.82 11.88 -15.73
N MET A 251 -0.82 11.60 -16.57
CA MET A 251 -0.47 10.22 -16.95
C MET A 251 -0.22 9.33 -15.72
N TYR A 252 0.55 9.81 -14.74
CA TYR A 252 0.82 9.06 -13.51
C TYR A 252 -0.45 8.73 -12.70
N ARG A 253 -1.39 9.66 -12.63
CA ARG A 253 -2.69 9.46 -11.97
C ARG A 253 -3.57 8.49 -12.75
N ASN A 254 -3.52 8.53 -14.08
CA ASN A 254 -4.33 7.68 -14.94
C ASN A 254 -3.91 6.21 -14.83
N LEU A 255 -2.59 5.97 -14.83
CA LEU A 255 -2.00 4.63 -14.61
C LEU A 255 -2.30 4.06 -13.23
N ALA A 256 -2.79 4.87 -12.27
CA ALA A 256 -3.10 4.40 -10.93
C ALA A 256 -4.54 3.87 -10.79
N THR A 257 -5.40 4.10 -11.78
CA THR A 257 -6.80 3.68 -11.72
C THR A 257 -7.02 2.33 -12.39
N ILE A 258 -8.08 1.61 -11.99
CA ILE A 258 -8.43 0.30 -12.57
C ILE A 258 -9.57 0.37 -13.58
N SER A 259 -10.30 1.48 -13.65
CA SER A 259 -11.51 1.62 -14.47
C SER A 259 -11.85 3.09 -14.77
N GLY A 260 -10.83 3.94 -14.91
CA GLY A 260 -10.97 5.35 -15.27
C GLY A 260 -11.44 5.58 -16.71
N ASP A 261 -11.43 4.54 -17.57
CA ASP A 261 -11.67 4.64 -19.03
C ASP A 261 -10.66 5.57 -19.73
N GLU A 262 -9.49 5.77 -19.12
CA GLU A 262 -8.41 6.60 -19.62
C GLU A 262 -7.45 5.76 -20.47
N VAL A 263 -7.05 6.28 -21.62
CA VAL A 263 -5.97 5.65 -22.41
C VAL A 263 -4.64 6.10 -21.82
N ALA A 264 -4.07 5.27 -20.95
CA ALA A 264 -2.76 5.50 -20.36
C ALA A 264 -1.79 4.41 -20.80
N THR A 265 -0.71 4.79 -21.48
CA THR A 265 0.36 3.88 -21.89
C THR A 265 1.69 4.54 -21.62
N ILE A 266 2.60 3.78 -21.01
CA ILE A 266 4.02 4.15 -20.89
C ILE A 266 4.70 3.51 -22.10
N GLU A 267 5.28 4.34 -22.98
CA GLU A 267 6.17 3.88 -24.07
C GLU A 267 7.47 3.26 -23.52
#